data_AF-A0A1N7NWV6-F1
#
_entry.id   AF-A0A1N7NWV6-F1
#
_cell.length_a   1.000
_cell.length_b   1.000
_cell.length_c   1.000
_cell.angle_alpha   90.00
_cell.angle_beta   90.00
_cell.angle_gamma   90.00
#
_symmetry.space_group_name_H-M   'P 1'
#
loop_
_entity.id
_entity.type
_entity.pdbx_description
1 polymer ?
#
loop_
_entity_poly.entity_id
_entity_poly.type
_entity_poly.pdbx_seq_one_letter_code
_entity_poly.pdbx_strand_id
1 'polypeptide(L)' 'MKQERKIYDPAFKTQAVQLSKERNNISELARELGIKVTLLYKWR' A
#
# COMPACT_ATOMS: atom_id res chain seq x y z
N MET A 1 -20.49 13.94 -1.68
CA MET A 1 -19.27 13.62 -2.44
C MET A 1 -18.94 12.14 -2.24
N LYS A 2 -19.31 11.24 -3.17
CA LYS A 2 -18.90 9.83 -3.08
C LYS A 2 -17.41 9.76 -3.40
N GLN A 3 -16.58 9.47 -2.41
CA GLN A 3 -15.17 9.19 -2.64
C GLN A 3 -15.09 7.88 -3.44
N GLU A 4 -14.72 7.97 -4.71
CA GLU A 4 -14.46 6.80 -5.53
C GLU A 4 -13.33 6.01 -4.89
N ARG A 5 -13.67 4.84 -4.38
CA ARG A 5 -12.69 3.94 -3.78
C ARG A 5 -11.86 3.37 -4.92
N LYS A 6 -10.57 3.75 -4.98
CA LYS A 6 -9.62 3.05 -5.85
C LYS A 6 -9.61 1.58 -5.46
N ILE A 7 -10.08 0.73 -6.37
CA ILE A 7 -10.02 -0.71 -6.20
C ILE A 7 -8.59 -1.11 -6.58
N TYR A 8 -7.82 -1.53 -5.58
CA TYR A 8 -6.50 -2.11 -5.80
C TYR A 8 -6.65 -3.61 -5.97
N ASP A 9 -5.89 -4.16 -6.91
CA ASP A 9 -5.84 -5.59 -7.16
C ASP A 9 -5.42 -6.35 -5.88
N PRO A 10 -6.06 -7.49 -5.56
CA PRO A 10 -5.69 -8.28 -4.39
C PRO A 10 -4.22 -8.73 -4.41
N ALA A 11 -3.67 -9.10 -5.57
CA ALA A 11 -2.27 -9.48 -5.69
C ALA A 11 -1.35 -8.30 -5.41
N PHE A 12 -1.70 -7.10 -5.88
CA PHE A 12 -0.97 -5.88 -5.57
C PHE A 12 -0.92 -5.61 -4.07
N LYS A 13 -2.05 -5.77 -3.35
CA LYS A 13 -2.08 -5.59 -1.89
C LYS A 13 -1.17 -6.60 -1.19
N THR A 14 -1.24 -7.87 -1.58
CA THR A 14 -0.40 -8.93 -0.99
C THR A 14 1.09 -8.65 -1.20
N GLN A 15 1.49 -8.28 -2.42
CA GLN A 15 2.88 -7.92 -2.70
C GLN A 15 3.34 -6.68 -1.91
N ALA A 16 2.49 -5.66 -1.81
CA ALA A 16 2.78 -4.45 -1.06
C ALA A 16 2.93 -4.71 0.44
N VAL A 17 2.10 -5.59 1.02
CA VAL A 17 2.22 -6.02 2.42
C VAL A 17 3.47 -6.87 2.65
N GLN A 18 3.81 -7.76 1.72
CA GLN A 18 5.02 -8.58 1.81
C GLN A 18 6.29 -7.71 1.80
N LEU A 19 6.39 -6.78 0.84
CA LEU A 19 7.49 -5.81 0.75
C LEU A 19 7.58 -4.91 1.99
N SER A 20 6.44 -4.55 2.57
CA SER A 20 6.37 -3.76 3.81
C SER A 20 6.89 -4.53 5.04
N LYS A 21 6.86 -5.87 5.03
CA LYS A 21 7.46 -6.70 6.09
C LYS A 21 8.97 -6.83 5.92
N GLU A 22 9.46 -6.85 4.69
CA GLU A 22 10.90 -6.98 4.39
C GLU A 22 11.64 -5.64 4.51
N ARG A 23 10.98 -4.52 4.19
CA ARG A 23 11.57 -3.18 4.29
C ARG A 23 11.23 -2.50 5.60
N ASN A 24 12.23 -1.87 6.23
CA ASN A 24 12.01 -1.08 7.44
C ASN A 24 11.36 0.29 7.16
N ASN A 25 11.34 0.74 5.90
CA ASN A 25 10.83 2.06 5.50
C ASN A 25 9.58 1.99 4.61
N ILE A 26 8.41 1.96 5.28
CA ILE A 26 7.09 1.90 4.64
C ILE A 26 6.77 3.19 3.86
N SER A 27 7.29 4.34 4.31
CA SER A 27 7.04 5.64 3.69
C SER A 27 7.69 5.76 2.31
N GLU A 28 8.91 5.22 2.18
CA GLU A 28 9.62 5.16 0.90
C GLU A 28 8.95 4.16 -0.04
N LEU A 29 8.61 2.96 0.45
CA LEU A 29 7.86 1.96 -0.32
C LEU A 29 6.54 2.53 -0.87
N ALA A 30 5.79 3.28 -0.07
CA ALA A 30 4.54 3.89 -0.54
C ALA A 30 4.76 4.90 -1.66
N ARG A 31 5.85 5.68 -1.58
CA ARG A 31 6.25 6.64 -2.61
C ARG A 31 6.61 5.93 -3.92
N GLU A 32 7.39 4.85 -3.84
CA GLU A 32 7.74 4.03 -5.01
C GLU A 32 6.50 3.40 -5.66
N LEU A 33 5.59 2.87 -4.85
CA LEU A 33 4.33 2.26 -5.30
C LEU A 33 3.26 3.29 -5.72
N GLY A 34 3.50 4.59 -5.52
CA GLY A 34 2.53 5.65 -5.83
C GLY A 34 1.25 5.61 -4.98
N ILE A 35 1.30 5.00 -3.80
CA ILE A 35 0.17 4.86 -2.88
C ILE A 35 0.38 5.69 -1.61
N LYS A 36 -0.71 5.94 -0.89
CA LYS A 36 -0.62 6.57 0.43
C LYS A 36 -0.03 5.58 1.43
N VAL A 37 0.92 6.02 2.25
CA VAL A 37 1.49 5.21 3.35
C VAL A 37 0.38 4.67 4.28
N THR A 38 -0.68 5.44 4.47
CA THR A 38 -1.86 5.04 5.26
C THR A 38 -2.59 3.82 4.70
N LEU A 39 -2.48 3.50 3.41
CA LEU A 39 -3.02 2.27 2.82
C LEU A 39 -2.16 1.06 3.22
N LEU A 40 -0.83 1.17 3.18
CA LEU A 40 0.07 0.10 3.61
C LEU A 40 -0.15 -0.24 5.08
N TYR A 41 -0.31 0.75 5.95
CA TYR A 41 -0.64 0.52 7.37
C TYR A 41 -2.01 -0.14 7.59
N LYS A 42 -2.98 0.07 6.69
CA LYS A 42 -4.31 -0.57 6.77
C LYS A 42 -4.33 -2.00 6.21
N TRP A 43 -3.37 -2.35 5.36
CA TRP A 43 -3.29 -3.67 4.73
C TRP A 43 -2.39 -4.65 5.49
N ARG A 44 -1.42 -4.13 6.25
CA ARG A 44 -0.64 -4.91 7.21
C ARG A 44 -1.54 -5.45 8.32
#